data_AF-A0A1H5U627-F1
#
_entry.id   AF-A0A1H5U627-F1
#
_cell.length_a   1.000
_cell.length_b   1.000
_cell.length_c   1.000
_cell.angle_alpha   90.00
_cell.angle_beta   90.00
_cell.angle_gamma   90.00
#
_symmetry.space_group_name_H-M   'P 1'
#
loop_
_entity.id
_entity.type
_entity.pdbx_description
1 polymer ?
#
loop_
_entity_poly.entity_id
_entity_poly.type
_entity_poly.pdbx_seq_one_letter_code
_entity_poly.pdbx_strand_id
1 'polypeptide(L)' 'MHRSIQELGIDRLSVADRIALAQEIWDSIADTVQRSTPSADEAVELDRRLAEDLNAPEVAIDWQQIRSAVQKRWSQN' A
#
# COMPACT_ATOMS: atom_id res chain seq x y z
N MET A 1 6.79 -21.41 7.83
CA MET A 1 5.57 -22.14 7.44
C MET A 1 4.58 -21.13 6.88
N HIS A 2 4.10 -21.34 5.66
CA HIS A 2 2.99 -20.56 5.11
C HIS A 2 1.68 -21.08 5.71
N ARG A 3 0.80 -20.18 6.17
CA ARG A 3 -0.58 -20.54 6.54
C ARG A 3 -1.53 -19.89 5.56
N SER A 4 -2.50 -20.66 5.09
CA SER A 4 -3.57 -20.19 4.22
C SER A 4 -4.65 -19.42 5.00
N ILE A 5 -5.44 -18.63 4.28
CA ILE A 5 -6.60 -17.89 4.83
C ILE A 5 -7.62 -18.85 5.46
N GLN A 6 -7.79 -20.05 4.89
CA GLN A 6 -8.68 -21.10 5.38
C GLN A 6 -8.20 -21.74 6.68
N GLU A 7 -6.90 -22.03 6.79
CA GLU A 7 -6.31 -22.57 8.03
C GLU A 7 -6.39 -21.57 9.19
N LEU A 8 -6.44 -20.28 8.88
CA LEU A 8 -6.62 -19.20 9.85
C LEU A 8 -8.10 -18.85 10.08
N GLY A 9 -9.04 -19.49 9.36
CA GLY A 9 -10.48 -19.24 9.45
C GLY A 9 -10.93 -17.84 9.00
N ILE A 10 -10.04 -17.10 8.32
CA ILE A 10 -10.29 -15.72 7.86
C ILE A 10 -11.35 -15.69 6.76
N ASP A 11 -11.49 -16.78 5.99
CA ASP A 11 -12.51 -16.94 4.96
C ASP A 11 -13.94 -16.93 5.51
N ARG A 12 -14.12 -17.25 6.81
CA ARG A 12 -15.41 -17.28 7.49
C ARG A 12 -15.83 -15.94 8.06
N LEU A 13 -14.93 -14.96 8.07
CA LEU A 13 -15.20 -13.60 8.52
C LEU A 13 -16.06 -12.84 7.51
N SER A 14 -16.81 -11.85 7.99
CA SER A 14 -17.49 -10.93 7.09
C SER A 14 -16.47 -10.15 6.24
N VAL A 15 -16.90 -9.57 5.11
CA VAL A 15 -16.02 -8.70 4.31
C VAL A 15 -15.46 -7.55 5.16
N ALA A 16 -16.29 -6.94 6.01
CA ALA A 16 -15.87 -5.85 6.88
C ALA A 16 -14.80 -6.30 7.88
N ASP A 17 -14.99 -7.46 8.53
CA ASP A 17 -14.03 -7.99 9.50
C ASP A 17 -12.71 -8.41 8.83
N ARG A 18 -12.75 -8.94 7.59
CA ARG A 18 -11.54 -9.22 6.82
C ARG A 18 -10.76 -7.96 6.50
N ILE A 19 -11.43 -6.86 6.15
CA ILE A 19 -10.79 -5.57 5.88
C ILE A 19 -10.17 -5.02 7.17
N ALA A 20 -10.91 -5.06 8.30
CA ALA A 20 -10.41 -4.62 9.59
C ALA A 20 -9.17 -5.43 10.03
N LEU A 21 -9.21 -6.75 9.90
CA LEU A 21 -8.09 -7.63 10.20
C LEU A 21 -6.88 -7.36 9.28
N ALA A 22 -7.11 -7.14 7.98
CA ALA A 22 -6.04 -6.79 7.05
C ALA A 22 -5.35 -5.48 7.46
N GLN A 23 -6.13 -4.48 7.92
CA GLN A 23 -5.59 -3.23 8.44
C GLN A 23 -4.78 -3.45 9.72
N GLU A 24 -5.30 -4.21 10.69
CA GLU A 24 -4.59 -4.49 11.95
C GLU A 24 -3.26 -5.22 11.72
N ILE A 25 -3.26 -6.21 10.82
CA ILE A 25 -2.03 -6.91 10.42
C ILE A 25 -1.06 -5.90 9.78
N TRP A 26 -1.54 -5.06 8.88
CA TRP A 26 -0.70 -4.05 8.22
C TRP A 26 -0.10 -3.07 9.22
N ASP A 27 -0.88 -2.57 10.17
CA ASP A 27 -0.42 -1.64 11.21
C ASP A 27 0.68 -2.27 12.08
N SER A 28 0.53 -3.54 12.46
CA SER A 28 1.55 -4.27 13.23
C SER A 28 2.89 -4.42 12.49
N ILE A 29 2.84 -4.56 11.16
CA ILE A 29 4.03 -4.63 10.31
C ILE A 29 4.63 -3.24 10.14
N ALA A 30 3.82 -2.22 9.89
CA ALA A 30 4.25 -0.84 9.69
C ALA A 30 5.04 -0.33 10.90
N ASP A 31 4.56 -0.60 12.11
CA ASP A 31 5.27 -0.30 13.35
C ASP A 31 6.68 -0.91 13.38
N THR A 32 6.83 -2.14 12.88
CA THR A 32 8.12 -2.85 12.83
C THR A 32 9.05 -2.26 11.76
N VAL A 33 8.51 -1.93 10.59
CA VAL A 33 9.28 -1.34 9.49
C VAL A 33 9.74 0.08 9.83
N GLN A 34 8.90 0.91 10.46
CA GLN A 34 9.26 2.28 10.85
C GLN A 34 10.42 2.35 11.84
N ARG A 35 10.65 1.29 12.61
CA ARG A 35 11.80 1.19 13.51
C ARG A 35 13.10 0.77 12.80
N SER A 36 13.01 0.35 11.54
CA SER A 36 14.15 -0.07 10.73
C SER A 36 14.73 1.15 9.99
N THR A 37 16.04 1.33 10.07
CA THR A 37 16.74 2.31 9.23
C THR A 37 16.95 1.68 7.83
N PRO A 38 16.73 2.42 6.73
CA PRO A 38 17.09 1.94 5.40
C PRO A 38 18.56 1.54 5.33
N SER A 39 18.87 0.51 4.55
CA SER A 39 20.24 0.21 4.16
C SER A 39 20.84 1.36 3.33
N ALA A 40 22.16 1.38 3.17
CA ALA A 40 22.83 2.41 2.38
C ALA A 40 22.32 2.44 0.93
N ASP A 41 22.10 1.28 0.31
CA ASP A 41 21.60 1.18 -1.06
C ASP A 41 20.15 1.67 -1.17
N GLU A 42 19.31 1.34 -0.19
CA GLU A 42 17.92 1.84 -0.13
C GLU A 42 17.88 3.35 0.08
N ALA A 43 18.76 3.91 0.91
CA ALA A 43 18.85 5.35 1.13
C ALA A 43 19.24 6.10 -0.15
N VAL A 44 20.24 5.60 -0.88
CA VAL A 44 20.65 6.16 -2.19
C VAL A 44 19.50 6.14 -3.19
N GLU A 45 18.74 5.05 -3.23
CA GLU A 45 17.57 4.95 -4.12
C GLU A 45 16.44 5.91 -3.72
N LEU A 46 16.18 6.08 -2.42
CA LEU A 46 15.20 7.05 -1.93
C LEU A 46 15.60 8.48 -2.29
N ASP A 47 16.88 8.84 -2.10
CA ASP A 47 17.39 10.16 -2.47
C ASP A 47 17.28 10.41 -3.98
N ARG A 48 17.58 9.39 -4.81
CA ARG A 48 17.42 9.47 -6.27
C ARG A 48 15.97 9.74 -6.66
N ARG A 49 15.01 9.00 -6.08
CA ARG A 49 13.57 9.17 -6.36
C ARG A 49 13.03 10.51 -5.87
N LEU A 50 13.51 11.00 -4.73
CA LEU A 50 13.15 12.33 -4.23
C LEU A 50 13.66 13.43 -5.16
N ALA A 51 14.90 13.31 -5.65
CA ALA A 51 15.44 14.26 -6.62
C ALA A 51 14.67 14.23 -7.94
N GLU A 52 14.22 13.06 -8.41
CA GLU A 52 13.34 12.96 -9.58
C GLU A 52 11.99 13.64 -9.37
N ASP A 53 11.34 13.40 -8.23
CA ASP A 53 10.04 14.01 -7.88
C ASP A 53 10.14 15.55 -7.80
N LEU A 54 11.22 16.06 -7.21
CA LEU A 54 11.48 17.50 -7.13
C LEU A 54 11.75 18.16 -8.50
N ASN A 55 12.34 17.42 -9.45
CA ASN A 55 12.68 17.94 -10.77
C ASN A 55 11.52 17.83 -11.77
N ALA A 56 10.54 16.96 -11.53
CA ALA A 56 9.41 16.72 -12.43
C ALA A 56 8.08 16.53 -11.67
N PRO A 57 7.66 17.49 -10.82
CA PRO A 57 6.45 17.36 -10.01
C PRO A 57 5.18 17.21 -10.85
N GLU A 58 5.19 17.66 -12.10
CA GLU A 58 4.08 17.52 -13.06
C GLU A 58 3.80 16.07 -13.48
N VAL A 59 4.72 15.14 -13.24
CA VAL A 59 4.54 13.71 -13.49
C VAL A 59 3.60 13.07 -12.46
N ALA A 60 3.47 13.69 -11.29
CA ALA A 60 2.51 13.24 -10.28
C ALA A 60 1.07 13.45 -10.79
N ILE A 61 0.27 12.39 -10.71
CA ILE A 61 -1.15 12.45 -11.06
C ILE A 61 -1.94 12.70 -9.77
N ASP A 62 -2.84 13.67 -9.83
CA ASP A 62 -3.69 14.00 -8.70
C ASP A 62 -4.60 12.81 -8.30
N TRP A 63 -4.75 12.59 -7.00
CA TRP A 63 -5.53 11.47 -6.49
C TRP A 63 -7.00 11.50 -6.91
N GLN A 64 -7.61 12.69 -7.00
CA GLN A 64 -8.98 12.85 -7.49
C GLN A 64 -9.07 12.45 -8.97
N GLN A 65 -8.05 12.75 -9.78
CA GLN A 65 -8.00 12.30 -11.18
C GLN A 65 -7.96 10.77 -11.28
N ILE A 66 -7.09 10.12 -10.49
CA ILE A 66 -7.01 8.65 -10.43
C ILE A 66 -8.35 8.05 -10.00
N ARG A 67 -8.93 8.55 -8.90
CA ARG A 67 -10.20 8.06 -8.36
C ARG A 67 -11.34 8.21 -9.38
N SER A 68 -11.39 9.36 -10.08
CA SER A 68 -12.38 9.61 -11.13
C SER A 68 -12.23 8.66 -12.31
N ALA A 69 -10.99 8.38 -12.74
CA ALA A 69 -10.70 7.45 -13.82
C ALA A 69 -11.13 6.01 -13.46
N VAL A 70 -10.85 5.57 -12.23
CA VAL A 70 -11.27 4.25 -11.72
C VAL A 70 -12.80 4.17 -11.66
N GLN A 71 -13.48 5.18 -11.10
CA GLN A 71 -14.94 5.20 -11.04
C GLN A 71 -15.59 5.11 -12.42
N LYS A 72 -15.10 5.89 -13.39
CA LYS A 72 -15.58 5.82 -14.78
C LYS A 72 -15.43 4.41 -15.35
N ARG A 73 -14.27 3.78 -15.17
CA ARG A 73 -14.00 2.41 -15.64
C ARG A 73 -14.94 1.38 -15.00
N TRP A 74 -15.26 1.56 -13.72
CA TRP A 74 -16.13 0.64 -12.99
C TRP A 74 -17.62 0.82 -13.34
N SER A 75 -18.04 2.03 -13.73
CA SER A 75 -19.42 2.29 -14.19
C SER A 75 -19.73 1.85 -15.63
N GLN A 76 -18.70 1.44 -16.38
CA GLN A 76 -18.82 1.00 -17.78
C GLN A 76 -18.80 -0.53 -17.94
N ASN A 77 -18.65 -1.28 -16.84
CA ASN A 77 -18.80 -2.73 -16.74
C ASN A 77 -20.06 -3.07 -15.94
#